data_AF-A0A259CFC6-F1
#
_entry.id   AF-A0A259CFC6-F1
#
_cell.length_a   1.000
_cell.length_b   1.000
_cell.length_c   1.000
_cell.angle_alpha   90.00
_cell.angle_beta   90.00
_cell.angle_gamma   90.00
#
_symmetry.space_group_name_H-M   'P 1'
#
loop_
_entity.id
_entity.type
_entity.pdbx_description
1 polymer ?
#
loop_
_entity_poly.entity_id
_entity_poly.type
_entity_poly.pdbx_seq_one_letter_code
_entity_poly.pdbx_strand_id
1 'polypeptide(L)' 'MYDWVVLWEWIEIAVRWTHVITAVAWIGSSFYFIALDLGLYRDRALASGADGEEWQVHGG' A
#
# COMPACT_ATOMS: atom_id res chain seq x y z
N MET A 1 -29.81 -11.78 -24.40
CA MET A 1 -28.47 -11.68 -25.03
C MET A 1 -27.73 -10.42 -24.57
N TYR A 2 -28.41 -9.28 -24.43
CA TYR A 2 -27.80 -8.05 -23.90
C TYR A 2 -27.36 -8.13 -22.43
N ASP A 3 -28.05 -8.89 -21.58
CA ASP A 3 -27.70 -9.00 -20.16
C ASP A 3 -26.28 -9.55 -19.94
N TRP A 4 -25.87 -10.51 -20.78
CA TRP A 4 -24.52 -11.07 -20.73
C TRP A 4 -23.45 -10.06 -21.14
N VAL A 5 -23.74 -9.22 -22.14
CA VAL A 5 -22.84 -8.15 -22.59
C VAL A 5 -22.66 -7.11 -21.49
N VAL A 6 -23.77 -6.66 -20.89
CA VAL A 6 -23.74 -5.68 -19.79
C VAL A 6 -22.97 -6.23 -18.58
N LEU A 7 -23.20 -7.48 -18.19
CA LEU A 7 -22.46 -8.12 -17.11
C LEU A 7 -20.94 -8.18 -17.40
N TRP A 8 -20.57 -8.48 -18.66
CA TRP A 8 -19.17 -8.55 -19.05
C TRP A 8 -18.47 -7.18 -18.98
N GLU A 9 -19.15 -6.11 -19.39
CA GLU A 9 -18.62 -4.74 -19.27
C GLU A 9 -18.38 -4.36 -17.80
N TRP A 10 -19.30 -4.71 -16.91
CA TRP A 10 -19.11 -4.50 -15.46
C TRP A 10 -17.93 -5.29 -14.89
N ILE A 11 -17.75 -6.54 -15.33
CA ILE A 11 -16.59 -7.36 -14.94
C ILE A 11 -15.29 -6.73 -15.43
N GLU A 12 -15.25 -6.27 -16.68
CA GLU A 12 -14.07 -5.61 -17.25
C GLU A 12 -13.70 -4.36 -16.45
N ILE A 13 -14.69 -3.52 -16.13
CA ILE A 13 -14.50 -2.35 -15.29
C ILE A 13 -13.97 -2.75 -13.91
N ALA A 14 -14.57 -3.75 -13.26
CA ALA A 14 -14.14 -4.23 -11.95
C ALA A 14 -12.68 -4.71 -11.97
N VAL A 15 -12.30 -5.55 -12.93
CA VAL A 15 -10.93 -6.08 -13.04
C VAL A 15 -9.91 -4.97 -13.30
N ARG A 16 -10.23 -4.01 -14.18
CA ARG A 16 -9.35 -2.87 -14.46
C ARG A 16 -9.13 -2.02 -13.21
N TRP A 17 -10.19 -1.72 -12.47
CA TRP A 17 -10.08 -0.95 -11.23
C TRP A 17 -9.37 -1.71 -10.12
N THR A 18 -9.66 -3.01 -9.94
CA THR A 18 -8.90 -3.86 -9.02
C THR A 18 -7.42 -3.83 -9.35
N HIS A 19 -7.04 -3.98 -10.62
CA HIS A 19 -5.65 -3.92 -11.05
C HIS A 19 -4.99 -2.57 -10.69
N VAL A 20 -5.64 -1.44 -11.00
CA VAL A 20 -5.10 -0.10 -10.71
C VAL A 20 -4.94 0.11 -9.20
N ILE A 21 -5.94 -0.26 -8.39
CA ILE A 21 -5.87 -0.12 -6.93
C ILE A 21 -4.75 -0.99 -6.37
N THR A 22 -4.65 -2.26 -6.80
CA THR A 22 -3.58 -3.16 -6.36
C THR A 22 -2.21 -2.61 -6.77
N ALA A 23 -2.05 -2.07 -7.98
CA ALA A 23 -0.80 -1.48 -8.44
C ALA A 23 -0.41 -0.25 -7.61
N VAL A 24 -1.35 0.66 -7.34
CA VAL A 24 -1.11 1.84 -6.49
C VAL A 24 -0.76 1.42 -5.07
N ALA A 25 -1.50 0.47 -4.49
CA ALA A 25 -1.22 -0.05 -3.16
C ALA A 25 0.18 -0.70 -3.09
N TRP A 26 0.54 -1.54 -4.08
CA TRP A 26 1.84 -2.19 -4.17
C TRP A 26 3.00 -1.19 -4.26
N ILE A 27 2.88 -0.22 -5.17
CA ILE A 27 3.92 0.79 -5.37
C ILE A 27 4.03 1.70 -4.15
N GLY A 28 2.89 2.17 -3.62
CA GLY A 28 2.84 3.01 -2.44
C GLY A 28 3.42 2.33 -1.21
N SER A 29 3.05 1.06 -0.96
CA SER A 29 3.61 0.30 0.17
C SER A 29 5.10 0.07 0.02
N SER A 30 5.59 -0.16 -1.20
CA SER A 30 7.03 -0.32 -1.45
C SER A 30 7.80 0.94 -1.08
N PHE A 31 7.34 2.11 -1.53
CA PHE A 31 7.96 3.38 -1.15
C PHE A 31 7.85 3.67 0.35
N TYR A 32 6.70 3.36 0.96
CA TYR A 32 6.48 3.52 2.40
C TYR A 32 7.50 2.71 3.21
N PHE A 33 7.67 1.42 2.91
CA PHE A 33 8.61 0.57 3.63
C PHE A 33 10.08 0.96 3.38
N ILE A 34 10.42 1.39 2.17
CA ILE A 34 11.77 1.92 1.88
C ILE A 34 12.03 3.18 2.72
N ALA A 35 11.07 4.11 2.78
CA ALA A 35 11.19 5.32 3.59
C ALA A 35 11.32 4.99 5.08
N LEU A 36 10.49 4.08 5.59
CA LEU A 36 10.53 3.59 6.96
C LEU A 36 11.91 3.00 7.30
N ASP A 37 12.40 2.05 6.52
CA ASP A 37 13.69 1.38 6.76
C ASP A 37 14.88 2.33 6.82
N LEU A 38 14.86 3.35 5.94
CA LEU A 38 15.88 4.40 5.86
C LEU A 38 15.72 5.47 6.95
N GLY A 39 14.50 5.70 7.44
CA GLY A 39 14.16 6.68 8.46
C GLY A 39 14.34 6.19 9.91
N LEU A 40 14.52 4.89 10.11
CA LEU A 40 14.70 4.29 11.43
C LEU A 40 15.94 4.82 12.17
N TYR A 41 15.71 5.42 13.34
CA TYR A 41 16.75 5.73 14.32
C TYR A 41 17.13 4.47 15.10
N ARG A 42 18.40 4.06 14.96
CA ARG A 42 18.97 2.83 15.53
C ARG A 42 20.08 3.11 16.56
N ASP A 43 20.10 4.30 17.14
CA ASP A 43 21.18 4.78 18.01
C ASP A 43 21.13 4.24 19.45
N ARG A 44 20.08 3.50 19.79
CA ARG A 44 19.83 2.92 21.11
C ARG A 44 19.19 1.55 21.02
N ALA A 45 19.41 0.74 22.05
CA ALA A 45 18.66 -0.48 22.24
C ALA A 45 17.26 -0.14 22.76
N LEU A 46 16.23 -0.51 22.00
CA LEU A 46 14.84 -0.30 22.38
C LEU A 46 14.38 -1.40 23.34
N ALA A 47 13.70 -1.02 24.42
CA ALA A 47 13.15 -1.97 25.39
C ALA A 47 12.12 -2.93 24.78
N SER A 48 11.50 -2.53 23.65
CA SER A 48 10.59 -3.37 22.87
C SER A 48 11.28 -4.48 22.08
N GLY A 49 12.61 -4.42 21.92
CA GLY A 49 13.36 -5.31 21.03
C GLY A 49 13.19 -5.01 19.53
N ALA A 50 12.60 -3.86 19.18
CA ALA A 50 12.49 -3.41 17.80
C ALA A 50 13.87 -2.99 17.22
N ASP A 51 14.03 -3.12 15.90
CA ASP A 51 15.27 -2.79 15.17
C ASP A 51 15.60 -1.28 15.19
N GLY A 52 14.58 -0.43 15.29
CA GLY A 52 14.71 1.03 15.41
C GLY A 52 13.35 1.69 15.63
N GLU A 53 13.34 3.01 15.75
CA GLU A 53 12.12 3.82 15.83
C GLU A 53 12.10 4.94 14.77
N GLU A 54 10.92 5.24 14.23
CA GLU A 54 10.69 6.40 13.38
C GLU A 54 9.48 7.18 13.92
N TRP A 55 9.57 8.51 13.89
CA TRP A 55 8.45 9.40 14.19
C TRP A 55 7.82 9.90 12.90
N GLN A 56 6.58 9.48 12.64
CA GLN A 56 5.78 9.97 11.52
C GLN A 56 4.63 10.84 12.05
N VAL A 57 4.41 12.00 11.43
CA VAL A 57 3.25 12.85 11.71
C VAL A 57 2.12 12.44 10.78
N HIS A 58 0.99 12.03 11.35
CA HIS A 58 -0.23 11.78 10.59
C HIS A 58 -1.09 13.05 10.55
N GLY A 59 -1.11 13.72 9.41
CA GLY A 59 -2.00 14.87 9.18
C GLY A 59 -3.36 14.39 8.71
N GLY A 60 -4.39 14.57 9.55
CA GLY A 60 -5.80 14.45 9.19
C GLY A 60 -6.38 15.77 8.71
#